data_AF-A0A3M1E0X1-F1
#
_entry.id   AF-A0A3M1E0X1-F1
#
_cell.length_a   1.000
_cell.length_b   1.000
_cell.length_c   1.000
_cell.angle_alpha   90.00
_cell.angle_beta   90.00
_cell.angle_gamma   90.00
#
_symmetry.space_group_name_H-M   'P 1'
#
loop_
_entity.id
_entity.type
_entity.pdbx_description
1 polymer ?
#
loop_
_entity_poly.entity_id
_entity_poly.type
_entity_poly.pdbx_seq_one_letter_code
_entity_poly.pdbx_strand_id
1 'polypeptide(L)'
;HCDYTLAQKTAADDFTRTPGGLPGLETLLPLMYTYGVAAGRLTLPQLVSLLSANPARIWGLWPRKGALLPGSDADIVVYDPQPEGVLRAENLHHLAGYTPYEGMSVRGQVRMVFVRGRLVYREGQFVGQKGWGKFIPRPVSGERSGRG
;
A
#
# COMPACT_ATOMS: atom_id res chain seq x y z
N HIS A 1 7.74 1.91 5.26
CA HIS A 1 8.56 1.18 4.29
C HIS A 1 9.88 1.91 4.16
N CYS A 2 10.98 1.23 4.48
CA CYS A 2 12.35 1.74 4.40
C CYS A 2 13.20 0.53 4.09
N ASP A 3 13.55 0.34 2.82
CA ASP A 3 14.18 -0.87 2.35
C ASP A 3 15.63 -0.65 1.94
N TYR A 4 16.44 -1.63 2.28
CA TYR A 4 17.86 -1.73 1.95
C TYR A 4 18.07 -3.06 1.25
N THR A 5 19.01 -3.11 0.31
CA THR A 5 19.38 -4.37 -0.35
C THR A 5 20.00 -5.35 0.64
N LEU A 6 20.01 -6.64 0.31
CA LEU A 6 20.67 -7.65 1.14
C LEU A 6 22.17 -7.33 1.33
N ALA A 7 22.83 -6.83 0.29
CA ALA A 7 24.23 -6.40 0.37
C ALA A 7 24.44 -5.27 1.38
N GLN A 8 23.54 -4.27 1.40
CA GLN A 8 23.60 -3.19 2.39
C GLN A 8 23.37 -3.69 3.81
N LYS A 9 22.48 -4.68 4.00
CA LYS A 9 22.20 -5.30 5.30
C LYS A 9 23.35 -6.15 5.83
N THR A 10 24.15 -6.73 4.96
CA THR A 10 25.22 -7.68 5.30
C THR A 10 26.62 -7.06 5.16
N ALA A 11 26.70 -5.75 4.91
CA ALA A 11 27.96 -5.04 4.67
C ALA A 11 28.88 -4.96 5.90
N ALA A 12 28.36 -5.17 7.11
CA ALA A 12 29.12 -5.14 8.35
C ALA A 12 28.69 -6.31 9.26
N ASP A 13 29.66 -6.94 9.90
CA ASP A 13 29.46 -7.95 10.95
C ASP A 13 29.23 -7.28 12.32
N ASP A 14 28.37 -6.27 12.34
CA ASP A 14 27.99 -5.50 13.52
C ASP A 14 26.54 -5.04 13.36
N PHE A 15 25.66 -5.56 14.21
CA PHE A 15 24.23 -5.28 14.12
C PHE A 15 23.92 -3.78 14.32
N THR A 16 24.75 -3.05 15.07
CA THR A 16 24.56 -1.61 15.31
C THR A 16 24.81 -0.78 14.04
N ARG A 17 25.58 -1.34 13.09
CA ARG A 17 25.89 -0.73 11.79
C ARG A 17 24.98 -1.21 10.67
N THR A 18 24.15 -2.22 10.92
CA THR A 18 23.16 -2.71 9.97
C THR A 18 22.05 -1.66 9.80
N PRO A 19 21.76 -1.18 8.58
CA PRO A 19 20.75 -0.14 8.39
C PRO A 19 19.36 -0.61 8.83
N GLY A 20 18.66 0.19 9.64
CA GLY A 20 17.33 -0.14 10.15
C GLY A 20 16.23 0.01 9.08
N GLY A 21 15.45 -1.05 8.84
CA GLY A 21 14.38 -1.05 7.83
C GLY A 21 14.16 -2.40 7.16
N LEU A 22 12.95 -2.65 6.67
CA LEU A 22 12.56 -3.84 5.91
C LEU A 22 11.62 -3.43 4.76
N PRO A 23 11.65 -4.18 3.64
CA PRO A 23 10.62 -4.04 2.60
C PRO A 23 9.27 -4.57 3.07
N GLY A 24 8.19 -3.93 2.62
CA GLY A 24 6.83 -4.41 2.94
C GLY A 24 5.66 -3.59 2.37
N LEU A 25 5.91 -2.55 1.56
CA LEU A 25 4.82 -1.74 1.01
C LEU A 25 3.85 -2.56 0.15
N GLU A 26 4.38 -3.38 -0.75
CA GLU A 26 3.58 -4.18 -1.69
C GLU A 26 2.87 -5.35 -1.00
N THR A 27 3.47 -5.92 0.05
CA THR A 27 2.91 -7.08 0.76
C THR A 27 1.84 -6.70 1.79
N LEU A 28 1.72 -5.42 2.16
CA LEU A 28 0.83 -4.95 3.22
C LEU A 28 -0.62 -5.38 3.02
N LEU A 29 -1.21 -5.10 1.85
CA LEU A 29 -2.62 -5.41 1.59
C LEU A 29 -2.89 -6.93 1.52
N PRO A 30 -2.14 -7.73 0.73
CA PRO A 30 -2.33 -9.19 0.71
C PRO A 30 -2.18 -9.85 2.07
N LEU A 31 -1.18 -9.44 2.88
CA LEU A 31 -0.99 -9.99 4.23
C LEU A 31 -2.13 -9.63 5.17
N MET A 32 -2.55 -8.35 5.18
CA MET A 32 -3.65 -7.88 6.01
C MET A 32 -5.00 -8.50 5.60
N TYR A 33 -5.21 -8.73 4.30
CA TYR A 33 -6.39 -9.44 3.84
C TYR A 33 -6.35 -10.91 4.27
N THR A 34 -5.25 -11.62 4.01
CA THR A 34 -5.11 -13.05 4.31
C THR A 34 -5.24 -13.34 5.81
N TYR A 35 -4.39 -12.72 6.62
CA TYR A 35 -4.28 -13.03 8.05
C TYR A 35 -5.22 -12.18 8.92
N GLY A 36 -5.82 -11.13 8.35
CA GLY A 36 -6.84 -10.32 9.01
C GLY A 36 -8.25 -10.71 8.57
N VAL A 37 -8.60 -10.43 7.32
CA VAL A 37 -9.97 -10.58 6.81
C VAL A 37 -10.35 -12.04 6.56
N ALA A 38 -9.58 -12.76 5.74
CA ALA A 38 -9.88 -14.15 5.41
C ALA A 38 -9.77 -15.08 6.63
N ALA A 39 -8.92 -14.74 7.61
CA ALA A 39 -8.82 -15.42 8.90
C ALA A 39 -9.92 -15.03 9.91
N GLY A 40 -10.87 -14.17 9.54
CA GLY A 40 -12.00 -13.77 10.40
C GLY A 40 -11.66 -12.83 11.56
N ARG A 41 -10.45 -12.25 11.59
CA ARG A 41 -9.99 -11.33 12.65
C ARG A 41 -10.37 -9.87 12.38
N LEU A 42 -10.59 -9.53 11.11
CA LEU A 42 -11.03 -8.22 10.64
C LEU A 42 -12.21 -8.39 9.68
N THR A 43 -13.11 -7.43 9.66
CA THR A 43 -14.04 -7.26 8.54
C THR A 43 -13.37 -6.49 7.41
N LEU A 44 -13.85 -6.65 6.17
CA LEU A 44 -13.34 -5.88 5.04
C LEU A 44 -13.44 -4.34 5.26
N PRO A 45 -14.54 -3.79 5.81
CA PRO A 45 -14.59 -2.37 6.16
C PRO A 45 -13.57 -1.94 7.22
N GLN A 46 -13.21 -2.80 8.18
CA GLN A 46 -12.14 -2.52 9.15
C GLN A 46 -10.78 -2.43 8.44
N LEU A 47 -10.49 -3.36 7.52
CA LEU A 47 -9.27 -3.31 6.70
C LEU A 47 -9.17 -2.00 5.91
N VAL A 48 -10.24 -1.61 5.21
CA VAL A 48 -10.33 -0.33 4.49
C VAL A 48 -10.11 0.85 5.43
N SER A 49 -10.71 0.81 6.62
CA SER A 49 -10.53 1.87 7.62
C SER A 49 -9.07 2.01 8.05
N LEU A 50 -8.39 0.90 8.31
CA LEU A 50 -6.98 0.88 8.72
C LEU A 50 -6.03 1.37 7.62
N LEU A 51 -6.25 0.94 6.38
CA LEU A 51 -5.30 1.17 5.29
C LEU A 51 -5.56 2.47 4.50
N SER A 52 -6.77 3.04 4.54
CA SER A 52 -7.09 4.21 3.73
C SER A 52 -7.89 5.28 4.47
N ALA A 53 -9.06 4.96 5.00
CA ALA A 53 -9.98 5.99 5.50
C ALA A 53 -9.46 6.70 6.77
N ASN A 54 -8.90 5.97 7.73
CA ASN A 54 -8.37 6.58 8.95
C ASN A 54 -7.10 7.40 8.70
N PRO A 55 -6.10 6.90 7.93
CA PRO A 55 -4.98 7.75 7.50
C PRO A 55 -5.47 9.04 6.82
N ALA A 56 -6.44 8.96 5.90
CA ALA A 56 -6.98 10.15 5.24
C ALA A 56 -7.61 11.14 6.25
N ARG A 57 -8.34 10.65 7.26
CA ARG A 57 -8.92 11.51 8.32
C ARG A 57 -7.86 12.16 9.20
N ILE A 58 -6.90 11.37 9.69
CA ILE A 58 -5.78 11.85 10.53
C ILE A 58 -5.02 12.96 9.81
N TRP A 59 -4.83 12.82 8.51
CA TRP A 59 -4.11 13.78 7.69
C TRP A 59 -4.97 14.93 7.15
N GLY A 60 -6.28 14.99 7.46
CA GLY A 60 -7.17 16.05 6.99
C GLY A 60 -7.49 15.99 5.49
N LEU A 61 -7.41 14.80 4.90
CA LEU A 61 -7.60 14.53 3.47
C LEU A 61 -8.94 13.86 3.15
N TRP A 62 -9.70 13.42 4.15
CA TRP A 62 -11.06 12.93 3.94
C TRP A 62 -12.00 14.11 3.59
N PRO A 63 -12.93 14.00 2.61
CA PRO A 63 -13.25 12.80 1.80
C PRO A 63 -12.45 12.72 0.51
N ARG A 64 -11.59 13.69 0.20
CA ARG A 64 -10.82 13.68 -1.04
C ARG A 64 -10.02 12.38 -1.23
N LYS A 65 -9.49 11.81 -0.14
CA LYS A 65 -8.80 10.51 -0.09
C LYS A 65 -9.50 9.53 0.85
N GLY A 66 -9.28 8.23 0.61
CA GLY A 66 -9.76 7.16 1.48
C GLY A 66 -11.28 6.96 1.46
N ALA A 67 -11.96 7.40 0.40
CA ALA A 67 -13.40 7.28 0.24
C ALA A 67 -13.77 6.95 -1.21
N LEU A 68 -14.85 6.17 -1.37
CA LEU A 68 -15.52 5.93 -2.65
C LEU A 68 -16.84 6.71 -2.65
N LEU A 69 -16.72 8.03 -2.82
CA LEU A 69 -17.86 8.96 -2.81
C LEU A 69 -17.77 9.89 -4.03
N PRO A 70 -18.90 10.40 -4.54
CA PRO A 70 -18.88 11.47 -5.52
C PRO A 70 -18.02 12.65 -5.03
N GLY A 71 -17.12 13.14 -5.89
CA GLY A 71 -16.19 14.23 -5.57
C GLY A 71 -14.86 13.80 -4.92
N SER A 72 -14.71 12.55 -4.50
CA SER A 72 -13.40 12.01 -4.06
C SER A 72 -12.45 11.78 -5.24
N ASP A 73 -11.14 11.84 -5.00
CA ASP A 73 -10.17 11.43 -6.02
C ASP A 73 -10.39 9.93 -6.31
N ALA A 74 -10.46 9.55 -7.59
CA ALA A 74 -10.62 8.17 -8.04
C ALA A 74 -9.32 7.35 -7.88
N ASP A 75 -8.86 7.22 -6.64
CA ASP A 75 -7.76 6.36 -6.21
C ASP A 75 -8.35 5.03 -5.73
N ILE A 76 -8.38 4.04 -6.62
CA ILE A 76 -9.19 2.82 -6.48
C ILE A 76 -8.31 1.60 -6.68
N VAL A 77 -8.45 0.62 -5.79
CA VAL A 77 -7.87 -0.72 -5.95
C VAL A 77 -8.99 -1.69 -6.27
N VAL A 78 -8.87 -2.44 -7.36
CA VAL A 78 -9.71 -3.60 -7.67
C VAL A 78 -9.00 -4.83 -7.12
N TYR A 79 -9.54 -5.41 -6.06
CA TYR A 79 -8.97 -6.56 -5.37
C TYR A 79 -9.83 -7.79 -5.60
N ASP A 80 -9.22 -8.85 -6.11
CA ASP A 80 -9.86 -10.16 -6.27
C ASP A 80 -9.52 -11.03 -5.05
N PRO A 81 -10.48 -11.43 -4.22
CA PRO A 81 -10.21 -12.18 -2.99
C PRO A 81 -10.01 -13.69 -3.18
N GLN A 82 -10.15 -14.20 -4.41
CA GLN A 82 -10.19 -15.64 -4.66
C GLN A 82 -8.82 -16.31 -4.83
N PRO A 83 -7.86 -15.75 -5.63
CA PRO A 83 -6.62 -16.44 -5.92
C PRO A 83 -5.81 -16.73 -4.66
N GLU A 84 -5.17 -17.90 -4.62
CA GLU A 84 -4.18 -18.21 -3.59
C GLU A 84 -2.79 -18.16 -4.22
N GLY A 85 -1.80 -17.72 -3.43
CA GLY A 85 -0.43 -17.59 -3.89
C GLY A 85 0.56 -17.66 -2.74
N VAL A 86 1.84 -17.62 -3.10
CA VAL A 86 2.95 -17.60 -2.14
C VAL A 86 3.76 -16.34 -2.40
N LEU A 87 4.05 -15.57 -1.36
CA LEU A 87 4.92 -14.41 -1.48
C LEU A 87 6.34 -14.85 -1.79
N ARG A 88 6.85 -14.33 -2.91
CA ARG A 88 8.22 -14.54 -3.38
C ARG A 88 8.83 -13.20 -3.75
N ALA A 89 10.05 -12.92 -3.30
CA ALA A 89 10.73 -11.67 -3.61
C ALA A 89 10.88 -11.42 -5.11
N GLU A 90 11.04 -12.47 -5.91
CA GLU A 90 11.15 -12.41 -7.38
C GLU A 90 9.89 -11.85 -8.08
N ASN A 91 8.72 -11.91 -7.41
CA ASN A 91 7.46 -11.43 -7.94
C ASN A 91 7.09 -10.02 -7.44
N LEU A 92 7.94 -9.38 -6.63
CA LEU A 92 7.70 -8.06 -6.04
C LEU A 92 8.45 -6.96 -6.80
N HIS A 93 7.87 -5.77 -6.82
CA HIS A 93 8.31 -4.60 -7.58
C HIS A 93 9.15 -3.64 -6.74
N HIS A 94 10.06 -4.18 -5.92
CA HIS A 94 10.97 -3.39 -5.09
C HIS A 94 12.44 -3.78 -5.30
N LEU A 95 13.35 -2.83 -5.07
CA LEU A 95 14.78 -2.99 -5.36
C LEU A 95 15.55 -3.78 -4.28
N ALA A 96 14.93 -4.10 -3.15
CA ALA A 96 15.60 -4.74 -2.01
C ALA A 96 16.15 -6.15 -2.33
N GLY A 97 15.52 -6.87 -3.26
CA GLY A 97 15.91 -8.22 -3.66
C GLY A 97 15.58 -9.33 -2.64
N TYR A 98 14.85 -9.02 -1.57
CA TYR A 98 14.32 -9.99 -0.60
C TYR A 98 13.00 -9.47 0.00
N THR A 99 12.25 -10.35 0.66
CA THR A 99 11.12 -9.98 1.52
C THR A 99 11.23 -10.72 2.86
N PRO A 100 10.91 -10.09 4.00
CA PRO A 100 10.83 -10.81 5.28
C PRO A 100 9.65 -11.81 5.31
N TYR A 101 8.78 -11.77 4.30
CA TYR A 101 7.58 -12.61 4.19
C TYR A 101 7.73 -13.72 3.13
N GLU A 102 8.98 -14.05 2.76
CA GLU A 102 9.30 -15.09 1.78
C GLU A 102 8.62 -16.43 2.15
N GLY A 103 7.94 -17.05 1.20
CA GLY A 103 7.28 -18.34 1.39
C GLY A 103 5.94 -18.28 2.12
N MET A 104 5.48 -17.12 2.58
CA MET A 104 4.17 -17.00 3.23
C MET A 104 3.03 -17.13 2.22
N SER A 105 2.04 -17.98 2.52
CA SER A 105 0.82 -18.08 1.74
C SER A 105 -0.02 -16.81 1.88
N VAL A 106 -0.61 -16.37 0.77
CA VAL A 106 -1.54 -15.25 0.69
C VAL A 106 -2.77 -15.61 -0.12
N ARG A 107 -3.88 -14.96 0.21
CA ARG A 107 -5.15 -15.05 -0.49
C ARG A 107 -5.56 -13.68 -1.02
N GLY A 108 -6.01 -13.68 -2.25
CA GLY A 108 -6.40 -12.54 -3.04
C GLY A 108 -5.23 -11.84 -3.73
N GLN A 109 -5.57 -11.04 -4.72
CA GLN A 109 -4.64 -10.35 -5.59
C GLN A 109 -5.18 -8.98 -6.00
N VAL A 110 -4.29 -7.99 -6.08
CA VAL A 110 -4.61 -6.72 -6.73
C VAL A 110 -4.69 -6.95 -8.24
N ARG A 111 -5.85 -6.69 -8.84
CA ARG A 111 -6.06 -6.84 -10.30
C ARG A 111 -5.78 -5.54 -11.03
N MET A 112 -6.24 -4.42 -10.47
CA MET A 112 -6.08 -3.10 -11.06
C MET A 112 -5.89 -2.04 -9.98
N VAL A 113 -5.12 -1.00 -10.30
CA VAL A 113 -5.02 0.21 -9.48
C VAL A 113 -5.24 1.43 -10.36
N PHE A 114 -6.10 2.32 -9.90
CA PHE A 114 -6.36 3.63 -10.49
C PHE A 114 -5.85 4.72 -9.56
N VAL A 115 -5.23 5.74 -10.14
CA VAL A 115 -4.80 6.94 -9.42
C VAL A 115 -5.38 8.15 -10.12
N ARG A 116 -6.32 8.84 -9.45
CA ARG A 116 -7.16 9.91 -10.01
C ARG A 116 -7.79 9.51 -11.35
N GLY A 117 -8.37 8.30 -11.39
CA GLY A 117 -9.08 7.76 -12.55
C GLY A 117 -8.19 7.18 -13.65
N ARG A 118 -6.87 7.34 -13.56
CA ARG A 118 -5.93 6.75 -14.53
C ARG A 118 -5.50 5.36 -14.06
N LEU A 119 -5.65 4.35 -14.91
CA LEU A 119 -5.10 3.02 -14.69
C LEU A 119 -3.57 3.10 -14.61
N VAL A 120 -2.98 2.66 -13.51
CA VAL A 120 -1.52 2.66 -13.30
C VAL A 120 -0.95 1.28 -13.07
N TYR A 121 -1.80 0.29 -12.77
CA TYR A 121 -1.40 -1.10 -12.58
C TYR A 121 -2.50 -2.00 -13.10
N ARG A 122 -2.11 -3.09 -13.79
CA ARG A 122 -3.02 -4.11 -14.30
C ARG A 122 -2.30 -5.46 -14.30
N GLU A 123 -2.89 -6.46 -13.65
CA GLU A 123 -2.50 -7.88 -13.74
C GLU A 123 -0.98 -8.11 -13.56
N GLY A 124 -0.42 -7.69 -12.42
CA GLY A 124 1.01 -7.88 -12.18
C GLY A 124 1.92 -6.82 -12.79
N GLN A 125 1.41 -5.90 -13.62
CA GLN A 125 2.26 -4.98 -14.38
C GLN A 125 1.94 -3.52 -14.07
N PHE A 126 3.00 -2.71 -13.88
CA PHE A 126 2.88 -1.26 -13.86
C PHE A 126 2.68 -0.73 -15.28
N VAL A 127 1.54 -0.06 -15.50
CA VAL A 127 1.15 0.53 -16.80
C VAL A 127 1.00 2.06 -16.70
N GLY A 128 1.45 2.63 -15.59
CA GLY A 128 1.38 4.07 -15.33
C GLY A 128 2.50 4.86 -15.98
N GLN A 129 2.49 6.17 -15.74
CA GLN A 129 3.52 7.10 -16.21
C GLN A 129 4.28 7.68 -15.03
N LYS A 130 5.62 7.63 -15.07
CA LYS A 130 6.48 8.29 -14.08
C LYS A 130 6.15 9.79 -14.04
N GLY A 131 6.07 10.36 -12.83
CA GLY A 131 5.70 11.76 -12.64
C GLY A 131 4.19 12.02 -12.59
N TRP A 132 3.34 10.99 -12.70
CA TRP A 132 1.89 11.17 -12.51
C TRP A 132 1.54 11.62 -11.09
N GLY A 133 2.31 11.22 -10.08
CA GLY A 133 2.10 11.64 -8.68
C GLY A 133 2.05 13.15 -8.51
N LYS A 134 1.20 13.63 -7.60
CA LYS A 134 1.10 15.05 -7.25
C LYS A 134 1.22 15.20 -5.75
N PHE A 135 1.92 16.24 -5.31
CA PHE A 135 1.88 16.66 -3.91
C PHE A 135 0.44 17.06 -3.54
N ILE A 136 0.01 16.67 -2.34
CA ILE A 136 -1.29 17.02 -1.80
C ILE A 136 -1.05 17.84 -0.54
N PRO A 137 -1.29 19.17 -0.57
CA PRO A 137 -1.21 19.97 0.65
C PRO A 137 -2.29 19.48 1.62
N ARG A 138 -1.93 19.42 2.90
CA ARG A 138 -2.90 19.18 3.96
C ARG A 138 -3.36 20.52 4.52
N PRO A 139 -4.64 20.66 4.88
CA PRO A 139 -5.11 21.83 5.60
C PRO A 139 -4.34 21.98 6.92
N VAL A 140 -3.86 23.18 7.22
CA VAL A 140 -3.32 23.50 8.55
C VAL A 140 -4.50 23.68 9.49
N SER A 141 -4.46 23.05 10.66
CA SER A 141 -5.50 23.18 11.68
C SER A 141 -5.67 24.65 12.08
N GLY A 142 -6.73 25.29 11.58
CA GLY A 142 -7.02 26.72 11.74
C GLY A 142 -7.74 27.31 10.52
N GLU A 143 -7.46 26.81 9.32
CA GLU A 143 -8.19 27.17 8.11
C GLU A 143 -9.36 26.21 7.91
N ARG A 144 -10.46 26.46 8.63
CA ARG A 144 -11.75 26.04 8.06
C ARG A 144 -11.89 26.83 6.77
N SER A 145 -11.89 26.13 5.65
CA SER A 145 -12.28 26.67 4.35
C SER A 145 -13.69 27.25 4.47
N GLY A 146 -13.76 28.52 4.81
CA GLY A 146 -14.84 29.37 4.36
C GLY A 146 -14.63 29.59 2.87
N ARG A 147 -15.57 29.11 2.06
CA ARG A 147 -16.02 29.64 0.75
C ARG A 147 -16.67 28.49 -0.02
N GLY A 148 -17.98 28.64 -0.27
CA GLY A 148 -18.77 27.82 -1.18
C GLY A 148 -20.03 27.31 -0.53
#